data_AF-A0A523MSP9-F1
#
_entry.id   AF-A0A523MSP9-F1
#
_cell.length_a   1.000
_cell.length_b   1.000
_cell.length_c   1.000
_cell.angle_alpha   90.00
_cell.angle_beta   90.00
_cell.angle_gamma   90.00
#
_symmetry.space_group_name_H-M   'P 1'
#
loop_
_entity.id
_entity.type
_entity.pdbx_description
1 polymer ?
#
loop_
_entity_poly.entity_id
_entity_poly.type
_entity_poly.pdbx_seq_one_letter_code
_entity_poly.pdbx_strand_id
1 'polypeptide(L)'
;PSAAGEVVVPDTAVLLAILRTRAGELVETLRRRTSKGRERARAGATGLDDRIRRGLKNRHERRIRAGGRLEALSPLGTLARGYSVPLDREGRVLRDTTMFEVGEAFDLRVVDGSVQCRIEAKETSCD
;
A
#
# COMPACT_ATOMS: atom_id res chain seq x y z
N PRO A 1 -43.85 -18.82 -75.43
CA PRO A 1 -44.22 -18.82 -73.99
C PRO A 1 -42.99 -18.61 -73.10
N SER A 2 -42.62 -17.35 -72.86
CA SER A 2 -41.52 -16.95 -71.96
C SER A 2 -41.84 -15.69 -71.14
N ALA A 3 -43.07 -15.15 -71.27
CA ALA A 3 -43.49 -13.85 -70.73
C ALA A 3 -43.77 -13.81 -69.22
N ALA A 4 -43.17 -14.72 -68.43
CA ALA A 4 -43.37 -14.85 -66.99
C ALA A 4 -42.11 -14.54 -66.16
N GLY A 5 -40.95 -14.37 -66.79
CA GLY A 5 -39.67 -14.12 -66.11
C GLY A 5 -39.29 -12.64 -65.94
N GLU A 6 -40.02 -11.72 -66.55
CA GLU A 6 -39.65 -10.30 -66.67
C GLU A 6 -40.37 -9.39 -65.67
N VAL A 7 -41.28 -9.96 -64.86
CA VAL A 7 -42.10 -9.22 -63.89
C VAL A 7 -41.50 -9.34 -62.49
N VAL A 8 -40.84 -8.25 -62.07
CA VAL A 8 -40.34 -8.01 -60.69
C VAL A 8 -39.13 -8.86 -60.25
N VAL A 9 -38.02 -8.74 -61.00
CA VAL A 9 -36.68 -8.81 -60.39
C VAL A 9 -36.16 -7.38 -60.29
N PRO A 10 -35.90 -6.84 -59.07
CA PRO A 10 -35.24 -5.53 -58.96
C PRO A 10 -33.86 -5.60 -59.62
N ASP A 11 -33.44 -4.53 -60.27
CA ASP A 11 -32.09 -4.44 -60.85
C ASP A 11 -31.06 -4.94 -59.83
N THR A 12 -30.24 -5.90 -60.26
CA THR A 12 -29.18 -6.51 -59.45
C THR A 12 -28.27 -5.48 -58.79
N ALA A 13 -28.06 -4.32 -59.42
CA ALA A 13 -27.31 -3.20 -58.84
C ALA A 13 -27.99 -2.63 -57.58
N VAL A 14 -29.33 -2.53 -57.56
CA VAL A 14 -30.12 -2.05 -56.42
C VAL A 14 -30.08 -3.06 -55.26
N LEU A 15 -30.22 -4.35 -55.54
CA LEU A 15 -30.10 -5.40 -54.52
C LEU A 15 -28.69 -5.42 -53.90
N LEU A 16 -27.64 -5.30 -54.71
CA LEU A 16 -26.26 -5.21 -54.22
C LEU A 16 -26.02 -3.93 -53.41
N ALA A 17 -26.61 -2.79 -53.77
CA ALA A 17 -26.54 -1.56 -53.00
C ALA A 17 -27.19 -1.72 -51.61
N ILE A 18 -28.40 -2.29 -51.55
CA ILE A 18 -29.11 -2.56 -50.28
C ILE A 18 -28.29 -3.50 -49.40
N LEU A 19 -27.77 -4.61 -49.95
CA LEU A 19 -26.94 -5.56 -49.21
C LEU A 19 -25.64 -4.93 -48.67
N ARG A 20 -24.98 -4.06 -49.45
CA ARG A 20 -23.79 -3.31 -49.00
C ARG A 20 -24.11 -2.36 -47.85
N THR A 21 -25.21 -1.60 -47.94
CA THR A 21 -25.65 -0.70 -46.86
C THR A 21 -25.95 -1.49 -45.59
N ARG A 22 -26.72 -2.59 -45.67
CA ARG A 22 -27.02 -3.45 -44.52
C ARG A 22 -25.77 -4.10 -43.92
N ALA A 23 -24.83 -4.55 -44.74
CA ALA A 23 -23.55 -5.07 -44.26
C ALA A 23 -22.73 -4.00 -43.52
N GLY A 24 -22.72 -2.76 -44.01
CA GLY A 24 -22.10 -1.60 -43.35
C GLY A 24 -22.71 -1.29 -41.98
N GLU A 25 -24.04 -1.22 -41.89
CA GLU A 25 -24.78 -1.03 -40.63
C GLU A 25 -24.44 -2.12 -39.59
N LEU A 26 -24.33 -3.37 -40.04
CA LEU A 26 -24.04 -4.52 -39.19
C LEU A 26 -22.59 -4.49 -38.67
N VAL A 27 -21.62 -4.22 -39.55
CA VAL A 27 -20.20 -4.05 -39.20
C VAL A 27 -20.03 -2.91 -38.19
N GLU A 28 -20.67 -1.77 -38.41
CA GLU A 28 -20.54 -0.62 -37.50
C GLU A 28 -21.22 -0.88 -36.15
N THR A 29 -22.36 -1.57 -36.14
CA THR A 29 -23.02 -1.99 -34.90
C THR A 29 -22.17 -2.97 -34.09
N LEU A 30 -21.48 -3.91 -34.76
CA LEU A 30 -20.55 -4.85 -34.12
C LEU A 30 -19.29 -4.14 -33.59
N ARG A 31 -18.72 -3.20 -34.35
CA ARG A 31 -17.63 -2.33 -33.90
C ARG A 31 -18.03 -1.53 -32.65
N ARG A 32 -19.20 -0.89 -32.66
CA ARG A 32 -19.71 -0.11 -31.52
C ARG A 32 -20.01 -0.97 -30.29
N ARG A 33 -20.50 -2.21 -30.45
CA ARG A 33 -20.66 -3.17 -29.34
C ARG A 33 -19.32 -3.60 -28.76
N THR A 34 -18.35 -3.95 -29.60
CA THR A 34 -17.03 -4.43 -29.16
C THR A 34 -16.18 -3.31 -28.54
N SER A 35 -16.24 -2.07 -29.04
CA SER A 35 -15.56 -0.92 -28.42
C SER A 35 -16.12 -0.62 -27.04
N LYS A 36 -17.45 -0.50 -26.90
CA LYS A 36 -18.14 -0.22 -25.63
C LYS A 36 -17.94 -1.32 -24.58
N GLY A 37 -17.80 -2.58 -25.01
CA GLY A 37 -17.41 -3.69 -24.14
C GLY A 37 -15.97 -3.55 -23.61
N ARG A 38 -15.01 -3.28 -24.49
CA ARG A 38 -13.59 -3.06 -24.13
C ARG A 38 -13.39 -1.83 -23.24
N GLU A 39 -14.11 -0.76 -23.50
CA GLU A 39 -14.08 0.49 -22.72
C GLU A 39 -14.52 0.24 -21.26
N ARG A 40 -15.65 -0.45 -21.07
CA ARG A 40 -16.14 -0.86 -19.74
C ARG A 40 -15.13 -1.76 -19.00
N ALA A 41 -14.52 -2.72 -19.70
CA ALA A 41 -13.50 -3.59 -19.12
C ALA A 41 -12.25 -2.80 -18.68
N ARG A 42 -11.77 -1.85 -19.51
CA ARG A 42 -10.67 -0.95 -19.15
C ARG A 42 -11.00 -0.07 -17.95
N ALA A 43 -12.18 0.57 -17.93
CA ALA A 43 -12.61 1.40 -16.81
C ALA A 43 -12.69 0.61 -15.49
N GLY A 44 -13.19 -0.63 -15.55
CA GLY A 44 -13.20 -1.55 -14.40
C GLY A 44 -11.80 -1.92 -13.91
N ALA A 45 -10.87 -2.24 -14.82
CA ALA A 45 -9.48 -2.55 -14.49
C ALA A 45 -8.75 -1.37 -13.84
N THR A 46 -8.85 -0.17 -14.43
CA THR A 46 -8.29 1.06 -13.86
C THR A 46 -8.88 1.32 -12.46
N GLY A 47 -10.19 1.21 -12.30
CA GLY A 47 -10.87 1.42 -11.01
C GLY A 47 -10.48 0.42 -9.92
N LEU A 48 -10.03 -0.79 -10.28
CA LEU A 48 -9.52 -1.79 -9.35
C LEU A 48 -8.09 -1.46 -8.88
N ASP A 49 -7.18 -1.16 -9.81
CA ASP A 49 -5.80 -0.74 -9.50
C ASP A 49 -5.79 0.48 -8.57
N ASP A 50 -6.63 1.47 -8.88
CA ASP A 50 -6.83 2.67 -8.08
C ASP A 50 -7.26 2.38 -6.62
N ARG A 51 -8.16 1.41 -6.43
CA ARG A 51 -8.61 0.96 -5.10
C ARG A 51 -7.50 0.21 -4.36
N ILE A 52 -6.74 -0.63 -5.05
CA ILE A 52 -5.60 -1.36 -4.47
C ILE A 52 -4.53 -0.38 -4.01
N ARG A 53 -4.12 0.57 -4.87
CA ARG A 53 -3.13 1.61 -4.55
C ARG A 53 -3.55 2.45 -3.34
N ARG A 54 -4.80 2.94 -3.30
CA ARG A 54 -5.33 3.67 -2.13
C ARG A 54 -5.35 2.81 -0.87
N GLY A 55 -5.76 1.54 -0.98
CA GLY A 55 -5.76 0.59 0.14
C GLY A 55 -4.35 0.35 0.70
N LEU A 56 -3.35 0.17 -0.16
CA LEU A 56 -1.95 0.01 0.21
C LEU A 56 -1.39 1.28 0.85
N LYS A 57 -1.61 2.47 0.25
CA LYS A 57 -1.20 3.76 0.82
C LYS A 57 -1.79 3.97 2.21
N ASN A 58 -3.11 3.78 2.37
CA ASN A 58 -3.78 3.95 3.67
C ASN A 58 -3.27 2.95 4.73
N ARG A 59 -2.96 1.70 4.35
CA ARG A 59 -2.34 0.71 5.23
C ARG A 59 -0.91 1.11 5.60
N HIS A 60 -0.11 1.57 4.65
CA HIS A 60 1.25 2.04 4.88
C HIS A 60 1.29 3.26 5.80
N GLU A 61 0.45 4.27 5.55
CA GLU A 61 0.31 5.42 6.45
C GLU A 61 -0.19 5.04 7.84
N ARG A 62 -1.12 4.09 7.96
CA ARG A 62 -1.52 3.56 9.29
C ARG A 62 -0.37 2.84 9.98
N ARG A 63 0.49 2.13 9.24
CA ARG A 63 1.70 1.51 9.79
C ARG A 63 2.75 2.54 10.19
N ILE A 64 2.95 3.61 9.42
CA ILE A 64 3.83 4.74 9.82
C ILE A 64 3.25 5.47 11.03
N ARG A 65 1.96 5.79 11.06
CA ARG A 65 1.34 6.46 12.23
C ARG A 65 1.36 5.56 13.47
N ALA A 66 1.16 4.25 13.33
CA ALA A 66 1.33 3.31 14.44
C ALA A 66 2.80 3.15 14.84
N GLY A 67 3.72 3.13 13.88
CA GLY A 67 5.17 3.04 14.07
C GLY A 67 5.74 4.27 14.77
N GLY A 68 5.46 5.48 14.29
CA GLY A 68 5.85 6.73 14.95
C GLY A 68 5.16 6.96 16.30
N ARG A 69 3.95 6.43 16.50
CA ARG A 69 3.30 6.41 17.84
C ARG A 69 3.91 5.33 18.74
N LEU A 70 4.42 4.23 18.18
CA LEU A 70 5.24 3.25 18.88
C LEU A 70 6.64 3.79 19.16
N GLU A 71 7.25 4.62 18.31
CA GLU A 71 8.54 5.29 18.57
C GLU A 71 8.40 6.39 19.63
N ALA A 72 7.31 7.15 19.60
CA ALA A 72 6.96 8.12 20.64
C ALA A 72 6.53 7.47 21.98
N LEU A 73 6.20 6.18 21.98
CA LEU A 73 5.91 5.37 23.18
C LEU A 73 7.01 4.34 23.47
N SER A 74 8.07 4.27 22.65
CA SER A 74 9.17 3.32 22.80
C SER A 74 10.35 4.05 23.39
N PRO A 75 10.96 3.50 24.46
CA PRO A 75 12.22 4.02 25.01
C PRO A 75 13.33 4.22 23.96
N LEU A 76 13.27 3.54 22.80
CA LEU A 76 14.23 3.69 21.70
C LEU A 76 14.29 5.11 21.11
N GLY A 77 13.17 5.86 21.10
CA GLY A 77 13.17 7.25 20.64
C GLY A 77 13.95 8.20 21.56
N THR A 78 14.04 7.85 22.84
CA THR A 78 14.89 8.54 23.83
C THR A 78 16.34 8.10 23.70
N LEU A 79 16.62 6.80 23.55
CA LEU A 79 17.98 6.26 23.37
C LEU A 79 18.73 6.87 22.16
N ALA A 80 18.02 7.17 21.07
CA ALA A 80 18.62 7.68 19.82
C ALA A 80 19.32 9.06 19.93
N ARG A 81 19.23 9.75 21.08
CA ARG A 81 19.97 11.00 21.36
C ARG A 81 21.27 10.79 22.16
N GLY A 82 21.72 9.54 22.33
CA GLY A 82 22.90 9.18 23.11
C GLY A 82 22.62 8.83 24.58
N TYR A 83 21.34 8.63 24.94
CA TYR A 83 20.96 8.17 26.27
C TYR A 83 21.07 6.65 26.33
N SER A 84 21.81 6.13 27.31
CA SER A 84 21.89 4.71 27.63
C SER A 84 20.94 4.36 28.78
N VAL A 85 20.40 3.14 28.80
CA VAL A 85 19.43 2.70 29.82
C VAL A 85 20.07 1.66 30.73
N PRO A 86 20.36 1.98 32.00
CA PRO A 86 20.86 1.01 32.96
C PRO A 86 19.75 0.07 33.44
N LEU A 87 20.07 -1.22 33.49
CA LEU A 87 19.20 -2.31 33.89
C LEU A 87 19.85 -3.09 35.03
N ASP A 88 19.07 -3.43 36.06
CA ASP A 88 19.54 -4.36 37.10
C ASP A 88 19.57 -5.81 36.61
N ARG A 89 20.06 -6.71 37.48
CA ARG A 89 20.14 -8.17 37.23
C ARG A 89 18.79 -8.84 36.97
N GLU A 90 17.69 -8.17 37.29
CA GLU A 90 16.31 -8.63 37.10
C GLU A 90 15.64 -7.94 35.90
N GLY A 91 16.39 -7.14 35.14
CA GLY A 91 15.93 -6.44 33.93
C GLY A 91 15.08 -5.20 34.19
N ARG A 92 15.07 -4.67 35.42
CA ARG A 92 14.35 -3.43 35.77
C ARG A 92 15.22 -2.22 35.44
N VAL A 93 14.58 -1.16 34.93
CA VAL A 93 15.26 0.10 34.60
C VAL A 93 15.59 0.87 35.88
N LEU A 94 16.88 1.09 36.13
CA LEU A 94 17.38 1.94 37.20
C LEU A 94 17.20 3.41 36.79
N ARG A 95 16.54 4.23 37.63
CA ARG A 95 16.24 5.65 37.31
C ARG A 95 16.83 6.66 38.28
N ASP A 96 16.97 6.27 39.55
CA ASP A 96 17.42 7.14 40.63
C ASP A 96 18.76 6.66 41.19
N THR A 97 19.66 7.57 41.58
CA THR A 97 21.00 7.21 42.13
C THR A 97 20.90 6.37 43.41
N THR A 98 19.77 6.46 44.12
CA THR A 98 19.43 5.62 45.28
C THR A 98 19.31 4.13 44.93
N MET A 99 18.95 3.78 43.69
CA MET A 99 18.76 2.38 43.25
C MET A 99 20.07 1.60 42.98
N PHE A 100 21.22 2.30 42.96
CA PHE A 100 22.61 1.82 42.82
C PHE A 100 22.87 0.31 42.48
N GLU A 101 23.62 -0.47 43.28
CA GLU A 101 24.48 -0.15 44.47
C GLU A 101 26.01 -0.16 44.25
N VAL A 102 26.80 0.51 45.11
CA VAL A 102 28.28 0.52 44.98
C VAL A 102 28.86 -0.89 45.11
N GLY A 103 29.65 -1.30 44.11
CA GLY A 103 30.19 -2.65 43.96
C GLY A 103 29.30 -3.61 43.15
N GLU A 104 28.02 -3.28 42.96
CA GLU A 104 27.07 -4.06 42.17
C GLU A 104 27.36 -3.95 40.66
N ALA A 105 26.88 -4.94 39.91
CA ALA A 105 27.00 -5.01 38.46
C ALA A 105 25.62 -4.83 37.81
N PHE A 106 25.56 -4.01 36.76
CA PHE A 106 24.35 -3.64 36.02
C PHE A 106 24.61 -3.71 34.51
N ASP A 107 23.55 -3.94 33.73
CA ASP A 107 23.63 -4.00 32.27
C ASP A 107 23.22 -2.64 31.69
N LEU A 108 24.14 -1.98 30.98
CA LEU A 108 23.88 -0.74 30.28
C LEU A 108 23.44 -1.03 28.84
N ARG A 109 22.15 -0.86 28.54
CA ARG A 109 21.62 -1.02 27.19
C ARG A 109 21.87 0.24 26.36
N VAL A 110 22.49 0.05 25.20
CA VAL A 110 22.81 1.07 24.20
C VAL A 110 22.13 0.74 22.87
N VAL A 111 22.21 1.63 21.88
CA VAL A 111 21.57 1.45 20.56
C VAL A 111 22.05 0.18 19.85
N ASP A 112 23.32 -0.19 20.03
CA ASP A 112 24.00 -1.28 19.33
C ASP A 112 24.19 -2.56 20.18
N GLY A 113 23.65 -2.61 21.42
CA GLY A 113 23.81 -3.78 22.30
C GLY A 113 23.65 -3.53 23.79
N SER A 114 24.34 -4.34 24.59
CA SER A 114 24.38 -4.27 26.06
C SER A 114 25.82 -4.36 26.56
N VAL A 115 26.19 -3.48 27.48
CA VAL A 115 27.52 -3.43 28.11
C VAL A 115 27.37 -3.79 29.58
N GLN A 116 28.15 -4.76 30.07
CA GLN A 116 28.22 -5.06 31.49
C GLN A 116 29.06 -4.02 32.22
N CYS A 117 28.48 -3.38 33.22
CA CYS A 117 29.10 -2.31 34.01
C CYS A 117 29.12 -2.66 35.50
N ARG A 118 30.01 -2.01 36.25
CA ARG A 118 30.08 -2.09 37.73
C ARG A 118 30.05 -0.66 38.28
N ILE A 119 29.38 -0.48 39.41
CA ILE A 119 29.28 0.83 40.08
C ILE A 119 30.49 0.99 41.00
N GLU A 120 31.37 1.94 40.69
CA GLU A 120 32.56 2.24 41.49
C GLU A 120 32.30 3.36 42.51
N ALA A 121 31.49 4.36 42.14
CA ALA A 121 31.10 5.47 43.00
C ALA A 121 29.69 5.97 42.63
N LYS A 122 29.07 6.75 43.53
CA LYS A 122 27.82 7.48 43.28
C LYS A 122 28.02 8.94 43.66
N GLU A 123 27.62 9.85 42.78
CA GLU A 123 27.47 11.27 43.09
C GLU A 123 26.02 11.67 42.87
N THR A 124 25.43 12.42 43.81
CA THR A 124 24.06 12.92 43.71
C THR A 124 24.14 14.45 43.70
N SER A 125 23.83 15.07 42.56
CA SER A 125 23.61 16.51 42.49
C SER A 125 22.33 16.87 43.24
N CYS A 126 22.45 17.73 44.25
CA CYS A 126 21.32 18.24 45.03
C CYS A 126 21.10 19.72 44.67
N ASP A 127 19.92 20.02 44.13
CA ASP A 127 19.31 21.36 44.00
C ASP A 127 17.97 21.33 44.75
#